data_AF-A0A9P8MG37-F1
#
_entry.id   AF-A0A9P8MG37-F1
#
_cell.length_a   1.000
_cell.length_b   1.000
_cell.length_c   1.000
_cell.angle_alpha   90.00
_cell.angle_beta   90.00
_cell.angle_gamma   90.00
#
_symmetry.space_group_name_H-M   'P 1'
#
loop_
_entity.id
_entity.type
_entity.pdbx_description
1 polymer ?
#
loop_
_entity_poly.entity_id
_entity_poly.type
_entity_poly.pdbx_seq_one_letter_code
_entity_poly.pdbx_strand_id
1 'polypeptide(L)'
;MAPPIILSAMMPAVSRHVDDKHQLVHSLSTRDLQNPTHTQKVTLGVIAAYVVAIAILWNVPYLKMVLWPFKMLVIAFHEFGHAITAVLTGGKVESISLDPNEGGVTRMRGGISAITLPAGYLGSSLIGALLTFCGFNIVASKVASIVLAVCFLLTLWWGKRDWLTILTIVLAIGLLVACWFIVHAQALRFVVLFIGVMSSLYSVWDICDDLILRKVNSSDASVFAKRYGGSSQCWGVIWSIISILIMAVGIVAGLAAFSQSFEQQQQDSQHFIPT
;
A
#
# COMPACT_ATOMS: atom_id res chain seq x y z
N MET A 1 -54.59 -44.59 28.22
CA MET A 1 -53.37 -44.19 28.96
C MET A 1 -52.29 -43.89 27.94
N ALA A 2 -51.64 -42.73 28.04
CA ALA A 2 -50.79 -42.13 27.01
C ALA A 2 -49.45 -42.89 26.76
N PRO A 3 -48.81 -42.74 25.59
CA PRO A 3 -47.48 -43.31 25.32
C PRO A 3 -46.34 -42.39 25.84
N PRO A 4 -45.11 -42.92 26.02
CA PRO A 4 -43.98 -42.12 26.49
C PRO A 4 -43.41 -41.28 25.35
N ILE A 5 -43.22 -39.99 25.58
CA ILE A 5 -42.55 -39.07 24.67
C ILE A 5 -41.04 -39.25 24.83
N ILE A 6 -40.38 -39.63 23.73
CA ILE A 6 -38.92 -39.74 23.59
C ILE A 6 -38.33 -38.32 23.62
N LEU A 7 -37.60 -37.99 24.69
CA LEU A 7 -36.77 -36.80 24.78
C LEU A 7 -35.38 -37.08 24.18
N SER A 8 -35.24 -36.98 22.86
CA SER A 8 -33.92 -37.01 22.21
C SER A 8 -33.95 -36.24 20.89
N ALA A 9 -33.80 -34.91 20.97
CA ALA A 9 -33.60 -34.07 19.79
C ALA A 9 -32.91 -32.71 20.04
N MET A 10 -32.57 -32.32 21.28
CA MET A 10 -32.05 -30.97 21.54
C MET A 10 -30.53 -30.86 21.78
N MET A 11 -29.78 -31.98 21.75
CA MET A 11 -28.34 -31.96 22.04
C MET A 11 -27.36 -31.64 20.88
N PRO A 12 -27.68 -31.78 19.57
CA PRO A 12 -26.68 -31.49 18.53
C PRO A 12 -26.49 -29.99 18.26
N ALA A 13 -27.53 -29.16 18.47
CA ALA A 13 -27.47 -27.72 18.17
C ALA A 13 -26.67 -26.94 19.23
N VAL A 14 -26.75 -27.34 20.50
CA VAL A 14 -26.03 -26.68 21.60
C VAL A 14 -24.53 -27.01 21.54
N SER A 15 -24.15 -28.24 21.20
CA SER A 15 -22.73 -28.61 21.04
C SER A 15 -22.04 -27.81 19.93
N ARG A 16 -22.68 -27.69 18.76
CA ARG A 16 -22.13 -26.90 17.64
C ARG A 16 -21.95 -25.42 17.98
N HIS A 17 -22.91 -24.85 18.72
CA HIS A 17 -22.84 -23.43 19.10
C HIS A 17 -21.78 -23.15 20.18
N VAL A 18 -21.46 -24.14 21.01
CA VAL A 18 -20.35 -24.08 21.95
C VAL A 18 -19.02 -24.25 21.22
N ASP A 19 -18.92 -25.15 20.25
CA ASP A 19 -17.74 -25.36 19.41
C ASP A 19 -17.41 -24.11 18.56
N ASP A 20 -18.42 -23.47 17.95
CA ASP A 20 -18.25 -22.23 17.19
C ASP A 20 -17.78 -21.08 18.08
N LYS A 21 -18.31 -20.97 19.30
CA LYS A 21 -17.84 -19.98 20.28
C LYS A 21 -16.45 -20.31 20.78
N HIS A 22 -16.11 -21.58 20.95
CA HIS A 22 -14.76 -21.98 21.35
C HIS A 22 -13.75 -21.68 20.25
N GLN A 23 -14.09 -21.88 18.97
CA GLN A 23 -13.28 -21.44 17.83
C GLN A 23 -13.17 -19.92 17.74
N LEU A 24 -14.26 -19.18 17.97
CA LEU A 24 -14.28 -17.71 17.96
C LEU A 24 -13.41 -17.13 19.11
N VAL A 25 -13.46 -17.75 20.29
CA VAL A 25 -12.65 -17.36 21.46
C VAL A 25 -11.19 -17.78 21.30
N HIS A 26 -10.89 -18.92 20.66
CA HIS A 26 -9.52 -19.27 20.27
C HIS A 26 -8.96 -18.36 19.17
N SER A 27 -9.82 -17.82 18.30
CA SER A 27 -9.47 -16.79 17.30
C SER A 27 -9.18 -15.42 17.93
N LEU A 28 -9.54 -15.22 19.20
CA LEU A 28 -9.16 -14.07 20.02
C LEU A 28 -7.94 -14.39 20.91
N SER A 29 -7.13 -15.39 20.53
CA SER A 29 -5.78 -15.54 21.08
C SER A 29 -5.11 -14.17 20.99
N THR A 30 -4.70 -13.63 22.13
CA THR A 30 -3.91 -12.41 22.24
C THR A 30 -2.81 -12.50 21.20
N ARG A 31 -2.95 -11.76 20.10
CA ARG A 31 -2.00 -11.78 18.98
C ARG A 31 -0.65 -11.39 19.57
N ASP A 32 0.21 -12.37 19.74
CA ASP A 32 1.46 -12.21 20.46
C ASP A 32 2.47 -11.52 19.55
N LEU A 33 2.57 -10.18 19.67
CA LEU A 33 3.60 -9.41 18.97
C LEU A 33 5.02 -9.74 19.48
N GLN A 34 5.17 -10.37 20.66
CA GLN A 34 6.47 -10.72 21.22
C GLN A 34 7.05 -11.97 20.56
N ASN A 35 6.20 -12.89 20.08
CA ASN A 35 6.63 -14.14 19.43
C ASN A 35 6.08 -14.26 18.00
N PRO A 36 6.63 -13.50 17.03
CA PRO A 36 6.17 -13.57 15.65
C PRO A 36 6.39 -14.97 15.05
N THR A 37 5.42 -15.41 14.25
CA THR A 37 5.47 -16.71 13.57
C THR A 37 6.61 -16.75 12.54
N HIS A 38 6.99 -17.95 12.08
CA HIS A 38 8.04 -18.10 11.07
C HIS A 38 7.73 -17.26 9.81
N THR A 39 6.50 -17.30 9.33
CA THR A 39 6.03 -16.51 8.17
C THR A 39 6.15 -15.00 8.40
N GLN A 40 5.81 -14.52 9.61
CA GLN A 40 5.97 -13.12 9.97
C GLN A 40 7.44 -12.71 10.02
N LYS A 41 8.31 -13.53 10.64
CA LYS A 41 9.76 -13.30 10.69
C LYS A 41 10.38 -13.22 9.29
N VAL A 42 9.99 -14.14 8.39
CA VAL A 42 10.42 -14.11 6.99
C VAL A 42 9.93 -12.83 6.31
N THR A 43 8.68 -12.44 6.51
CA THR A 43 8.11 -11.22 5.90
C THR A 43 8.82 -9.95 6.40
N LEU A 44 9.13 -9.86 7.71
CA LEU A 44 9.93 -8.78 8.28
C LEU A 44 11.36 -8.75 7.72
N GLY A 45 12.00 -9.92 7.61
CA GLY A 45 13.32 -10.05 6.98
C GLY A 45 13.32 -9.57 5.53
N VAL A 46 12.27 -9.89 4.78
CA VAL A 46 12.09 -9.40 3.40
C VAL A 46 11.83 -7.89 3.35
N ILE A 47 11.03 -7.32 4.26
CA ILE A 47 10.86 -5.87 4.37
C ILE A 47 12.20 -5.19 4.62
N ALA A 48 12.98 -5.68 5.59
CA ALA A 48 14.30 -5.13 5.88
C ALA A 48 15.25 -5.22 4.67
N ALA A 49 15.23 -6.37 3.97
CA ALA A 49 15.99 -6.54 2.74
C ALA A 49 15.55 -5.56 1.64
N TYR A 50 14.24 -5.33 1.47
CA TYR A 50 13.73 -4.32 0.54
C TYR A 50 14.16 -2.92 0.90
N VAL A 51 14.07 -2.51 2.18
CA VAL A 51 14.52 -1.19 2.63
C VAL A 51 15.99 -0.96 2.28
N VAL A 52 16.86 -1.93 2.60
CA VAL A 52 18.30 -1.84 2.31
C VAL A 52 18.56 -1.86 0.81
N ALA A 53 17.93 -2.77 0.05
CA ALA A 53 18.11 -2.87 -1.39
C ALA A 53 17.66 -1.59 -2.10
N ILE A 54 16.50 -1.04 -1.74
CA ILE A 54 15.99 0.22 -2.29
C ILE A 54 16.95 1.36 -1.96
N ALA A 55 17.44 1.45 -0.71
CA ALA A 55 18.41 2.48 -0.32
C ALA A 55 19.70 2.40 -1.14
N ILE A 56 20.26 1.20 -1.35
CA ILE A 56 21.46 1.02 -2.18
C ILE A 56 21.17 1.38 -3.63
N LEU A 57 20.12 0.81 -4.22
CA LEU A 57 19.75 1.04 -5.63
C LEU A 57 19.44 2.51 -5.92
N TRP A 58 18.91 3.25 -4.94
CA TRP A 58 18.63 4.69 -5.10
C TRP A 58 19.90 5.54 -5.16
N ASN A 59 20.89 5.20 -4.34
CA ASN A 59 22.10 6.01 -4.16
C ASN A 59 23.22 5.66 -5.14
N VAL A 60 23.22 4.46 -5.73
CA VAL A 60 24.27 4.06 -6.67
C VAL A 60 23.92 4.45 -8.12
N PRO A 61 24.78 5.22 -8.82
CA PRO A 61 24.60 5.54 -10.24
C PRO A 61 24.41 4.28 -11.10
N TYR A 62 23.65 4.39 -12.19
CA TYR A 62 23.25 3.30 -13.10
C TYR A 62 22.31 2.25 -12.49
N LEU A 63 22.56 1.78 -11.27
CA LEU A 63 21.69 0.85 -10.54
C LEU A 63 20.29 1.43 -10.28
N LYS A 64 20.20 2.75 -10.10
CA LYS A 64 18.90 3.45 -10.01
C LYS A 64 17.98 3.25 -11.22
N MET A 65 18.52 2.89 -12.39
CA MET A 65 17.70 2.61 -13.59
C MET A 65 16.84 1.36 -13.40
N VAL A 66 17.26 0.41 -12.57
CA VAL A 66 16.47 -0.78 -12.24
C VAL A 66 15.20 -0.41 -11.47
N LEU A 67 15.27 0.61 -10.62
CA LEU A 67 14.12 1.12 -9.88
C LEU A 67 13.23 2.02 -10.71
N TRP A 68 13.67 2.48 -11.88
CA TRP A 68 12.95 3.47 -12.69
C TRP A 68 11.48 3.11 -12.99
N PRO A 69 11.12 1.89 -13.46
CA PRO A 69 9.70 1.57 -13.71
C PRO A 69 8.86 1.62 -12.43
N PHE A 70 9.41 1.19 -11.30
CA PHE A 70 8.74 1.27 -10.00
C PHE A 70 8.67 2.71 -9.50
N LYS A 71 9.69 3.53 -9.78
CA LYS A 71 9.71 4.97 -9.48
C LYS A 71 8.54 5.68 -10.14
N MET A 72 8.30 5.42 -11.42
CA MET A 72 7.15 5.98 -12.12
C MET A 72 5.82 5.56 -11.49
N LEU A 73 5.76 4.32 -10.99
CA LEU A 73 4.57 3.79 -10.32
C LEU A 73 4.24 4.53 -9.02
N VAL A 74 5.25 4.77 -8.17
CA VAL A 74 5.04 5.45 -6.89
C VAL A 74 4.82 6.95 -7.05
N ILE A 75 5.38 7.57 -8.10
CA ILE A 75 4.99 8.93 -8.51
C ILE A 75 3.51 8.93 -8.87
N ALA A 76 3.01 7.91 -9.58
CA ALA A 76 1.58 7.83 -9.89
C ALA A 76 0.70 7.76 -8.63
N PHE A 77 1.16 7.12 -7.54
CA PHE A 77 0.45 7.15 -6.24
C PHE A 77 0.50 8.51 -5.57
N HIS A 78 1.63 9.22 -5.67
CA HIS A 78 1.75 10.60 -5.19
C HIS A 78 0.73 11.50 -5.88
N GLU A 79 0.69 11.49 -7.21
CA GLU A 79 -0.27 12.27 -7.99
C GLU A 79 -1.73 11.86 -7.73
N PHE A 80 -1.97 10.56 -7.56
CA PHE A 80 -3.29 10.05 -7.19
C PHE A 80 -3.75 10.57 -5.81
N GLY A 81 -2.83 10.75 -4.86
CA GLY A 81 -3.11 11.33 -3.55
C GLY A 81 -3.60 12.78 -3.64
N HIS A 82 -2.96 13.60 -4.48
CA HIS A 82 -3.44 14.94 -4.80
C HIS A 82 -4.83 14.89 -5.43
N ALA A 83 -5.02 14.03 -6.43
CA ALA A 83 -6.25 13.93 -7.20
C ALA A 83 -7.45 13.55 -6.34
N ILE A 84 -7.34 12.48 -5.54
CA ILE A 84 -8.42 12.07 -4.61
C ILE A 84 -8.72 13.18 -3.62
N THR A 85 -7.70 13.75 -2.99
CA THR A 85 -7.92 14.76 -1.95
C THR A 85 -8.54 16.03 -2.54
N ALA A 86 -8.17 16.40 -3.76
CA ALA A 86 -8.80 17.51 -4.47
C ALA A 86 -10.30 17.25 -4.65
N VAL A 87 -10.69 16.07 -5.15
CA VAL A 87 -12.10 15.70 -5.32
C VAL A 87 -12.85 15.69 -3.98
N LEU A 88 -12.27 15.08 -2.94
CA LEU A 88 -12.89 15.01 -1.61
C LEU A 88 -13.05 16.37 -0.94
N THR A 89 -12.21 17.34 -1.29
CA THR A 89 -12.29 18.73 -0.78
C THR A 89 -13.09 19.67 -1.68
N GLY A 90 -13.83 19.14 -2.67
CA GLY A 90 -14.70 19.90 -3.57
C GLY A 90 -13.99 20.55 -4.77
N GLY A 91 -12.74 20.15 -5.04
CA GLY A 91 -11.99 20.50 -6.24
C GLY A 91 -12.28 19.58 -7.43
N LYS A 92 -11.74 19.96 -8.59
CA LYS A 92 -11.81 19.19 -9.83
C LYS A 92 -10.41 18.90 -10.34
N VAL A 93 -10.14 17.64 -10.67
CA VAL A 93 -8.89 17.21 -11.32
C VAL A 93 -9.03 17.43 -12.82
N GLU A 94 -8.11 18.21 -13.40
CA GLU A 94 -8.08 18.51 -14.83
C GLU A 94 -7.23 17.50 -15.58
N SER A 95 -6.04 17.17 -15.06
CA SER A 95 -5.16 16.17 -15.65
C SER A 95 -4.06 15.73 -14.71
N ILE A 96 -3.66 14.46 -14.78
CA ILE A 96 -2.43 13.92 -14.21
C ILE A 96 -1.43 13.65 -15.35
N SER A 97 -0.15 13.97 -15.14
CA SER A 97 0.92 13.68 -16.10
C SER A 97 2.14 13.17 -15.35
N LEU A 98 2.79 12.13 -15.88
CA LEU A 98 4.03 11.61 -15.33
C LEU A 98 5.19 11.92 -16.29
N ASP A 99 6.25 12.54 -15.78
CA ASP A 99 7.46 12.92 -16.51
C ASP A 99 8.71 12.18 -15.96
N PRO A 100 9.54 11.54 -16.80
CA PRO A 100 10.73 10.81 -16.36
C PRO A 100 11.77 11.65 -15.60
N ASN A 101 11.84 12.95 -15.90
CA ASN A 101 12.89 13.86 -15.47
C ASN A 101 12.37 14.81 -14.40
N GLU A 102 11.13 15.28 -14.55
CA GLU A 102 10.50 16.29 -13.70
C GLU A 102 9.56 15.70 -12.63
N GLY A 103 9.25 14.40 -12.67
CA GLY A 103 8.42 13.74 -11.66
C GLY A 103 6.95 13.62 -12.09
N GLY A 104 6.02 14.09 -11.27
CA GLY A 104 4.58 14.06 -11.59
C GLY A 104 3.97 15.47 -11.53
N VAL A 105 2.85 15.66 -12.22
CA VAL A 105 2.06 16.88 -12.06
C VAL A 105 0.56 16.60 -12.15
N THR A 106 -0.14 16.94 -11.07
CA THR A 106 -1.59 16.96 -10.99
C THR A 106 -2.11 18.38 -11.14
N ARG A 107 -2.75 18.65 -12.27
CA ARG A 107 -3.48 19.90 -12.49
C ARG A 107 -4.87 19.78 -11.91
N MET A 108 -5.19 20.67 -10.98
CA MET A 108 -6.45 20.68 -10.24
C MET A 108 -6.94 22.12 -10.04
N ARG A 109 -8.27 22.28 -10.02
CA ARG A 109 -8.96 23.56 -9.78
C ARG A 109 -9.87 23.44 -8.56
N GLY A 110 -9.74 24.38 -7.63
CA GLY A 110 -10.49 24.33 -6.36
C GLY A 110 -9.89 23.33 -5.37
N GLY A 111 -10.67 22.94 -4.36
CA GLY A 111 -10.21 22.13 -3.24
C GLY A 111 -9.47 22.94 -2.17
N ILE A 112 -9.16 22.29 -1.04
CA ILE A 112 -8.51 22.92 0.11
C ILE A 112 -7.01 22.66 0.02
N SER A 113 -6.23 23.64 -0.44
CA SER A 113 -4.79 23.45 -0.67
C SER A 113 -3.97 23.07 0.55
N ALA A 114 -4.45 23.41 1.75
CA ALA A 114 -3.81 23.02 3.00
C ALA A 114 -3.79 21.49 3.20
N ILE A 115 -4.72 20.77 2.57
CA ILE A 115 -4.84 19.32 2.66
C ILE A 115 -4.33 18.67 1.38
N THR A 116 -4.59 19.29 0.22
CA THR A 116 -4.23 18.67 -1.07
C THR A 116 -2.73 18.70 -1.34
N LEU A 117 -1.99 19.73 -0.89
CA LEU A 117 -0.53 19.79 -1.06
C LEU A 117 0.22 18.67 -0.29
N PRO A 118 -0.02 18.44 1.01
CA PRO A 118 0.63 17.32 1.69
C PRO A 118 0.10 15.94 1.23
N ALA A 119 -1.06 15.89 0.58
CA ALA A 119 -1.70 14.63 0.20
C ALA A 119 -0.90 13.79 -0.81
N GLY A 120 0.01 14.39 -1.58
CA GLY A 120 0.89 13.62 -2.45
C GLY A 120 1.79 12.70 -1.64
N TYR A 121 2.65 13.29 -0.80
CA TYR A 121 3.58 12.58 0.08
C TYR A 121 2.87 11.67 1.08
N LEU A 122 1.90 12.20 1.82
CA LEU A 122 1.20 11.46 2.87
C LEU A 122 0.25 10.41 2.30
N GLY A 123 -0.41 10.68 1.18
CA GLY A 123 -1.30 9.74 0.50
C GLY A 123 -0.52 8.57 -0.10
N SER A 124 0.60 8.85 -0.78
CA SER A 124 1.54 7.83 -1.25
C SER A 124 2.04 6.92 -0.12
N SER A 125 2.36 7.51 1.04
CA SER A 125 2.84 6.77 2.20
C SER A 125 1.74 5.93 2.86
N LEU A 126 0.50 6.43 2.89
CA LEU A 126 -0.66 5.68 3.35
C LEU A 126 -0.96 4.48 2.44
N ILE A 127 -0.99 4.69 1.12
CA ILE A 127 -1.12 3.59 0.14
C ILE A 127 0.01 2.58 0.34
N GLY A 128 1.24 3.06 0.49
CA GLY A 128 2.41 2.24 0.78
C GLY A 128 2.22 1.35 2.00
N ALA A 129 1.80 1.93 3.13
CA ALA A 129 1.56 1.19 4.36
C ALA A 129 0.41 0.17 4.25
N LEU A 130 -0.66 0.50 3.53
CA LEU A 130 -1.77 -0.43 3.27
C LEU A 130 -1.33 -1.61 2.38
N LEU A 131 -0.51 -1.36 1.36
CA LEU A 131 0.06 -2.43 0.53
C LEU A 131 1.06 -3.28 1.33
N THR A 132 1.89 -2.66 2.18
CA THR A 132 2.78 -3.39 3.09
C THR A 132 1.99 -4.27 4.06
N PHE A 133 0.91 -3.75 4.65
CA PHE A 133 -0.02 -4.50 5.49
C PHE A 133 -0.59 -5.72 4.74
N CYS A 134 -1.13 -5.50 3.54
CA CYS A 134 -1.69 -6.58 2.71
C CYS A 134 -0.63 -7.61 2.28
N GLY A 135 0.63 -7.19 2.13
CA GLY A 135 1.78 -8.05 1.82
C GLY A 135 2.10 -9.11 2.88
N PHE A 136 1.47 -9.07 4.06
CA PHE A 136 1.60 -10.15 5.04
C PHE A 136 0.77 -11.39 4.70
N ASN A 137 -0.25 -11.29 3.84
CA ASN A 137 -1.17 -12.38 3.53
C ASN A 137 -1.51 -12.47 2.03
N ILE A 138 -1.60 -13.69 1.49
CA ILE A 138 -1.87 -13.92 0.06
C ILE A 138 -3.26 -13.40 -0.36
N VAL A 139 -4.31 -13.72 0.38
CA VAL A 139 -5.69 -13.27 0.07
C VAL A 139 -5.79 -11.74 0.18
N ALA A 140 -5.21 -11.16 1.23
CA ALA A 140 -5.16 -9.71 1.38
C ALA A 140 -4.41 -9.04 0.21
N SER A 141 -3.30 -9.63 -0.26
CA SER A 141 -2.57 -9.16 -1.44
C SER A 141 -3.35 -9.29 -2.75
N LYS A 142 -4.16 -10.36 -2.90
CA LYS A 142 -5.12 -10.50 -4.02
C LYS A 142 -6.17 -9.38 -4.01
N VAL A 143 -6.76 -9.09 -2.85
CA VAL A 143 -7.71 -7.97 -2.72
C VAL A 143 -7.02 -6.64 -3.02
N ALA A 144 -5.83 -6.43 -2.44
CA ALA A 144 -5.06 -5.21 -2.64
C ALA A 144 -4.71 -4.97 -4.11
N SER A 145 -4.34 -6.00 -4.88
CA SER A 145 -4.00 -5.83 -6.29
C SER A 145 -5.22 -5.49 -7.16
N ILE A 146 -6.42 -5.98 -6.81
CA ILE A 146 -7.67 -5.56 -7.47
C ILE A 146 -7.94 -4.07 -7.21
N VAL A 147 -7.85 -3.65 -5.94
CA VAL A 147 -8.02 -2.24 -5.57
C VAL A 147 -6.98 -1.37 -6.28
N LEU A 148 -5.73 -1.84 -6.33
CA LEU A 148 -4.64 -1.15 -6.99
C LEU A 148 -4.87 -1.00 -8.51
N ALA A 149 -5.38 -2.05 -9.15
CA ALA A 149 -5.77 -1.99 -10.56
C ALA A 149 -6.87 -0.95 -10.79
N VAL A 150 -7.89 -0.87 -9.92
CA VAL A 150 -8.92 0.17 -10.00
C VAL A 150 -8.32 1.57 -9.82
N CYS A 151 -7.45 1.77 -8.83
CA CYS A 151 -6.74 3.05 -8.66
C CYS A 151 -5.97 3.45 -9.91
N PHE A 152 -5.25 2.51 -10.54
CA PHE A 152 -4.54 2.79 -11.79
C PHE A 152 -5.46 3.11 -12.96
N LEU A 153 -6.61 2.46 -13.07
CA LEU A 153 -7.62 2.82 -14.09
C LEU A 153 -8.16 4.24 -13.87
N LEU A 154 -8.37 4.65 -12.62
CA LEU A 154 -8.75 6.03 -12.29
C LEU A 154 -7.62 7.01 -12.62
N THR A 155 -6.37 6.66 -12.34
CA THR A 155 -5.20 7.45 -12.73
C THR A 155 -5.09 7.57 -14.25
N LEU A 156 -5.43 6.53 -15.03
CA LEU A 156 -5.53 6.63 -16.50
C LEU A 156 -6.68 7.52 -16.95
N TRP A 157 -7.81 7.52 -16.23
CA TRP A 157 -8.95 8.36 -16.57
C TRP A 157 -8.62 9.85 -16.39
N TRP A 158 -7.95 10.22 -15.29
CA TRP A 158 -7.42 11.58 -15.12
C TRP A 158 -6.11 11.83 -15.88
N GLY A 159 -5.44 10.77 -16.30
CA GLY A 159 -4.17 10.81 -16.99
C GLY A 159 -4.30 11.52 -18.32
N LYS A 160 -3.31 12.35 -18.64
CA LYS A 160 -3.07 12.67 -20.04
C LYS A 160 -2.80 11.36 -20.76
N ARG A 161 -3.29 11.25 -22.00
CA ARG A 161 -3.01 10.10 -22.87
C ARG A 161 -1.57 10.12 -23.38
N ASP A 162 -0.63 10.50 -22.53
CA ASP A 162 0.78 10.43 -22.83
C ASP A 162 1.20 8.95 -22.77
N TRP A 163 2.09 8.59 -23.70
CA TRP A 163 2.49 7.19 -23.87
C TRP A 163 3.15 6.62 -22.61
N LEU A 164 3.87 7.45 -21.85
CA LEU A 164 4.61 7.01 -20.69
C LEU A 164 3.69 6.64 -19.52
N THR A 165 2.73 7.49 -19.18
CA THR A 165 1.72 7.21 -18.14
C THR A 165 0.95 5.94 -18.48
N ILE A 166 0.54 5.79 -19.75
CA ILE A 166 -0.12 4.56 -20.23
C ILE A 166 0.79 3.36 -20.07
N LEU A 167 2.04 3.44 -20.52
CA LEU A 167 3.01 2.35 -20.45
C LEU A 167 3.28 1.94 -19.00
N THR A 168 3.53 2.88 -18.10
CA THR A 168 3.78 2.61 -16.67
C THR A 168 2.60 1.86 -16.05
N ILE A 169 1.37 2.31 -16.31
CA ILE A 169 0.18 1.69 -15.73
C ILE A 169 -0.07 0.30 -16.34
N VAL A 170 0.07 0.15 -17.65
CA VAL A 170 -0.09 -1.16 -18.32
C VAL A 170 0.96 -2.16 -17.83
N LEU A 171 2.22 -1.74 -17.67
CA LEU A 171 3.28 -2.60 -17.13
C LEU A 171 3.01 -2.98 -15.68
N ALA A 172 2.52 -2.06 -14.85
CA ALA A 172 2.17 -2.35 -13.47
C ALA A 172 1.01 -3.35 -13.36
N ILE A 173 -0.06 -3.15 -14.14
CA ILE A 173 -1.20 -4.09 -14.19
C ILE A 173 -0.71 -5.45 -14.72
N GLY A 174 0.09 -5.46 -15.78
CA GLY A 174 0.67 -6.68 -16.36
C GLY A 174 1.51 -7.46 -15.35
N LEU A 175 2.33 -6.77 -14.55
CA LEU A 175 3.11 -7.39 -13.47
C LEU A 175 2.20 -7.99 -12.38
N LEU A 176 1.17 -7.27 -11.93
CA LEU A 176 0.23 -7.77 -10.93
C LEU A 176 -0.53 -9.00 -11.43
N VAL A 177 -1.00 -8.97 -12.67
CA VAL A 177 -1.70 -10.11 -13.31
C VAL A 177 -0.75 -11.29 -13.49
N ALA A 178 0.48 -11.08 -13.95
CA ALA A 178 1.46 -12.15 -14.10
C ALA A 178 1.74 -12.83 -12.75
N CYS A 179 1.97 -12.04 -11.69
CA CYS A 179 2.24 -12.57 -10.36
C CYS A 179 1.01 -13.20 -9.69
N TRP A 180 -0.20 -12.88 -10.12
CA TRP A 180 -1.44 -13.52 -9.66
C TRP A 180 -1.43 -15.03 -9.93
N PHE A 181 -0.97 -15.43 -11.12
CA PHE A 181 -0.98 -16.83 -11.57
C PHE A 181 0.26 -17.63 -11.15
N ILE A 182 1.26 -17.00 -10.53
CA ILE A 182 2.49 -17.67 -10.10
C ILE A 182 2.31 -18.21 -8.67
N VAL A 183 2.42 -19.54 -8.52
CA VAL A 183 2.41 -20.26 -7.23
C VAL A 183 1.26 -19.78 -6.33
N HIS A 184 0.02 -19.85 -6.85
CA HIS A 184 -1.20 -19.44 -6.13
C HIS A 184 -1.14 -18.03 -5.52
N ALA A 185 -0.61 -17.07 -6.26
CA ALA A 185 -0.40 -15.67 -5.87
C ALA A 185 0.61 -15.45 -4.72
N GLN A 186 1.46 -16.43 -4.40
CA GLN A 186 2.53 -16.23 -3.42
C GLN A 186 3.54 -15.18 -3.91
N ALA A 187 3.84 -15.17 -5.21
CA ALA A 187 4.68 -14.13 -5.82
C ALA A 187 4.02 -12.74 -5.74
N LEU A 188 2.71 -12.66 -6.01
CA LEU A 188 1.94 -11.42 -5.90
C LEU A 188 2.06 -10.81 -4.51
N ARG A 189 2.00 -11.63 -3.46
CA ARG A 189 2.16 -11.18 -2.07
C ARG A 189 3.45 -10.39 -1.86
N PHE A 190 4.56 -10.90 -2.37
CA PHE A 190 5.87 -10.23 -2.24
C PHE A 190 6.02 -9.02 -3.17
N VAL A 191 5.39 -9.03 -4.35
CA VAL A 191 5.36 -7.85 -5.24
C VAL A 191 4.53 -6.72 -4.62
N VAL A 192 3.36 -7.01 -4.06
CA VAL A 192 2.53 -6.03 -3.33
C VAL A 192 3.30 -5.48 -2.13
N LEU A 193 3.97 -6.36 -1.36
CA LEU A 193 4.84 -5.95 -0.25
C LEU A 193 5.97 -5.01 -0.72
N PHE A 194 6.64 -5.36 -1.82
CA PHE A 194 7.69 -4.53 -2.41
C PHE A 194 7.17 -3.16 -2.83
N ILE A 195 6.06 -3.11 -3.58
CA ILE A 195 5.43 -1.85 -4.01
C ILE A 195 5.05 -1.00 -2.79
N GLY A 196 4.53 -1.61 -1.72
CA GLY A 196 4.18 -0.91 -0.49
C GLY A 196 5.37 -0.29 0.23
N VAL A 197 6.44 -1.06 0.40
CA VAL A 197 7.70 -0.57 1.01
C VAL A 197 8.31 0.53 0.15
N MET A 198 8.34 0.33 -1.18
CA MET A 198 8.84 1.31 -2.13
C MET A 198 8.06 2.62 -2.03
N SER A 199 6.72 2.58 -2.09
CA SER A 199 5.86 3.77 -2.01
C SER A 199 6.07 4.55 -0.71
N SER A 200 6.20 3.85 0.41
CA SER A 200 6.43 4.47 1.72
C SER A 200 7.79 5.17 1.81
N LEU A 201 8.85 4.53 1.31
CA LEU A 201 10.20 5.11 1.29
C LEU A 201 10.36 6.20 0.23
N TYR A 202 9.64 6.08 -0.88
CA TYR A 202 9.69 7.05 -1.99
C TYR A 202 9.39 8.45 -1.50
N SER A 203 8.32 8.63 -0.72
CA SER A 203 7.96 9.95 -0.19
C SER A 203 9.11 10.59 0.59
N VAL A 204 9.89 9.81 1.34
CA VAL A 204 11.03 10.31 2.11
C VAL A 204 12.17 10.73 1.17
N TRP A 205 12.50 9.89 0.19
CA TRP A 205 13.54 10.18 -0.80
C TRP A 205 13.19 11.30 -1.74
N ASP A 206 11.95 11.42 -2.17
CA ASP A 206 11.47 12.50 -3.02
C ASP A 206 11.58 13.84 -2.28
N ILE A 207 11.17 13.90 -1.01
CA ILE A 207 11.35 15.07 -0.15
C ILE A 207 12.84 15.42 0.01
N CYS A 208 13.71 14.43 0.24
CA CYS A 208 15.15 14.66 0.36
C CYS A 208 15.77 15.18 -0.95
N ASP A 209 15.47 14.53 -2.07
CA ASP A 209 15.97 14.91 -3.39
C ASP A 209 15.51 16.33 -3.75
N ASP A 210 14.23 16.65 -3.54
CA ASP A 210 13.66 17.95 -3.91
C ASP A 210 14.12 19.08 -3.00
N LEU A 211 14.19 18.87 -1.69
CA LEU A 211 14.44 19.96 -0.73
C LEU A 211 15.92 20.14 -0.38
N ILE A 212 16.71 19.07 -0.45
CA ILE A 212 18.12 19.09 -0.03
C ILE A 212 19.02 19.13 -1.25
N LEU A 213 18.84 18.22 -2.20
CA LEU A 213 19.76 18.05 -3.34
C LEU A 213 19.47 19.03 -4.47
N ARG A 214 18.21 19.13 -4.90
CA ARG A 214 17.80 19.90 -6.08
C ARG A 214 17.28 21.30 -5.73
N LYS A 215 16.77 21.49 -4.51
CA LYS A 215 16.13 22.74 -4.05
C LYS A 215 15.04 23.23 -5.01
N VAL A 216 14.14 22.32 -5.38
CA VAL A 216 13.06 22.58 -6.35
C VAL A 216 12.03 23.51 -5.70
N ASN A 217 11.98 24.76 -6.19
CA ASN A 217 11.07 25.79 -5.67
C ASN A 217 9.58 25.54 -5.97
N SER A 218 9.27 24.51 -6.77
CA SER A 218 7.93 24.09 -7.16
C SER A 218 7.45 22.80 -6.48
N SER A 219 8.24 22.19 -5.58
CA SER A 219 7.78 21.01 -4.82
C SER A 219 6.60 21.34 -3.90
N ASP A 220 5.81 20.34 -3.51
CA ASP A 220 4.62 20.56 -2.68
C ASP A 220 4.95 21.25 -1.36
N ALA A 221 6.08 20.88 -0.73
CA ALA A 221 6.57 21.51 0.49
C ALA A 221 6.98 22.97 0.28
N SER A 222 7.57 23.29 -0.89
CA SER A 222 7.92 24.66 -1.26
C SER A 222 6.68 25.52 -1.52
N VAL A 223 5.68 24.97 -2.22
CA VAL A 223 4.40 25.66 -2.46
C VAL A 223 3.63 25.85 -1.16
N PHE A 224 3.62 24.84 -0.29
CA PHE A 224 2.99 24.93 1.03
C PHE A 224 3.62 26.00 1.90
N ALA A 225 4.96 26.01 2.00
CA ALA A 225 5.69 27.02 2.75
C ALA A 225 5.41 28.44 2.24
N LYS A 226 5.36 28.63 0.91
CA LYS A 226 5.00 29.93 0.30
C LYS A 226 3.58 30.38 0.65
N ARG A 227 2.63 29.45 0.79
CA ARG A 227 1.21 29.76 1.03
C ARG A 227 0.86 29.91 2.51
N TYR A 228 1.46 29.10 3.37
CA TYR A 228 1.10 28.96 4.79
C TYR A 228 2.22 29.35 5.75
N GLY A 229 3.39 29.73 5.24
CA GLY A 229 4.56 30.10 6.04
C GLY A 229 5.43 28.92 6.46
N GLY A 230 6.50 29.21 7.18
CA GLY A 230 7.54 28.24 7.53
C GLY A 230 8.56 28.00 6.40
N SER A 231 9.49 27.07 6.62
CA SER A 231 10.44 26.65 5.59
C SER A 231 9.95 25.38 4.90
N SER A 232 10.24 25.23 3.60
CA SER A 232 9.94 24.02 2.85
C SER A 232 10.60 22.79 3.49
N GLN A 233 11.84 22.95 3.97
CA GLN A 233 12.59 21.92 4.69
C GLN A 233 11.88 21.46 5.97
N CYS A 234 11.31 22.39 6.76
CA CYS A 234 10.58 22.03 7.98
C CYS A 234 9.35 21.17 7.66
N TRP A 235 8.54 21.59 6.69
CA TRP A 235 7.37 20.83 6.25
C TRP A 235 7.76 19.47 5.65
N GLY A 236 8.80 19.43 4.82
CA GLY A 236 9.34 18.19 4.28
C GLY A 236 9.77 17.21 5.38
N VAL A 237 10.53 17.66 6.37
CA VAL A 237 10.95 16.80 7.50
C VAL A 237 9.75 16.27 8.28
N ILE A 238 8.75 17.12 8.56
CA ILE A 238 7.52 16.70 9.25
C ILE A 238 6.81 15.61 8.47
N TRP A 239 6.61 15.81 7.16
CA TRP A 239 5.92 14.83 6.32
C TRP A 239 6.71 13.53 6.15
N SER A 240 8.04 13.61 6.01
CA SER A 240 8.91 12.42 6.00
C SER A 240 8.80 11.60 7.29
N ILE A 241 8.75 12.26 8.47
CA ILE A 241 8.56 11.56 9.75
C ILE A 241 7.19 10.88 9.78
N ILE A 242 6.13 11.58 9.36
CA ILE A 242 4.78 11.01 9.30
C ILE A 242 4.74 9.80 8.36
N SER A 243 5.39 9.88 7.19
CA SER A 243 5.49 8.77 6.23
C SER A 243 6.13 7.52 6.85
N ILE A 244 7.24 7.68 7.57
CA ILE A 244 7.92 6.56 8.25
C ILE A 244 7.03 5.96 9.36
N LEU A 245 6.34 6.81 10.13
CA LEU A 245 5.42 6.35 11.17
C LEU A 245 4.23 5.57 10.58
N ILE A 246 3.65 6.06 9.48
CA ILE A 246 2.55 5.37 8.78
C ILE A 246 3.02 4.00 8.28
N MET A 247 4.22 3.90 7.71
CA MET A 247 4.80 2.61 7.33
C MET A 247 4.97 1.67 8.53
N ALA A 248 5.51 2.17 9.64
CA ALA A 248 5.67 1.38 10.87
C ALA A 248 4.31 0.85 11.39
N VAL A 249 3.28 1.69 11.36
CA VAL A 249 1.90 1.29 11.71
C VAL A 249 1.41 0.19 10.76
N GLY A 250 1.64 0.29 9.45
CA GLY A 250 1.26 -0.76 8.49
C GLY A 250 1.94 -2.11 8.79
N ILE A 251 3.21 -2.09 9.16
CA ILE A 251 3.97 -3.29 9.55
C ILE A 251 3.42 -3.89 10.84
N VAL A 252 3.23 -3.07 11.89
CA VAL A 252 2.71 -3.51 13.18
C VAL A 252 1.29 -4.06 13.03
N ALA A 253 0.45 -3.40 12.24
CA ALA A 253 -0.89 -3.87 11.91
C ALA A 253 -0.85 -5.21 11.17
N GLY A 254 0.11 -5.40 10.25
CA GLY A 254 0.27 -6.65 9.51
C GLY A 254 0.66 -7.81 10.43
N LEU A 255 1.59 -7.57 11.35
CA LEU A 255 1.94 -8.52 12.40
C LEU A 255 0.76 -8.85 13.32
N ALA A 256 -0.01 -7.84 13.69
CA ALA A 256 -1.20 -8.05 14.51
C ALA A 256 -2.29 -8.82 13.74
N ALA A 257 -2.49 -8.57 12.44
CA ALA A 257 -3.60 -9.11 11.68
C ALA A 257 -3.38 -10.53 11.14
N PHE A 258 -2.13 -10.88 10.80
CA PHE A 258 -1.84 -12.09 10.03
C PHE A 258 -0.80 -12.98 10.72
N SER A 259 -1.27 -14.04 11.39
CA SER A 259 -0.44 -15.04 12.06
C SER A 259 -0.37 -16.38 11.32
N GLN A 260 -1.04 -16.52 10.17
CA GLN A 260 -1.14 -17.77 9.41
C GLN A 260 0.22 -18.19 8.83
N SER A 261 0.47 -19.51 8.75
CA SER A 261 1.64 -20.08 8.06
C SER A 261 1.55 -19.92 6.53
N PHE A 262 2.64 -20.16 5.80
CA PHE A 262 2.61 -20.08 4.34
C PHE A 262 1.64 -21.10 3.72
N GLU A 263 1.60 -22.32 4.26
CA GLU A 263 0.73 -23.39 3.80
C GLU A 263 -0.74 -23.04 4.03
N GLN A 264 -1.06 -22.49 5.20
CA GLN A 264 -2.40 -22.04 5.51
C GLN A 264 -2.84 -20.89 4.59
N GLN A 265 -1.98 -19.90 4.37
CA GLN A 265 -2.28 -18.80 3.43
C GLN A 265 -2.52 -19.29 2.01
N GLN A 266 -1.79 -20.33 1.57
CA GLN A 266 -1.95 -20.92 0.24
C GLN A 266 -3.25 -21.72 0.14
N GLN A 267 -3.63 -22.47 1.18
CA GLN A 267 -4.92 -23.16 1.24
C GLN A 267 -6.09 -22.14 1.21
N ASP A 268 -6.01 -21.09 2.02
CA ASP A 268 -7.01 -20.01 2.04
C ASP A 268 -7.12 -19.33 0.66
N SER A 269 -6.01 -19.17 -0.06
CA SER A 269 -6.00 -18.51 -1.37
C SER A 269 -6.66 -19.34 -2.48
N GLN A 270 -6.75 -20.67 -2.34
CA GLN A 270 -7.45 -21.54 -3.29
C GLN A 270 -8.97 -21.35 -3.23
N HIS A 271 -9.50 -20.97 -2.07
CA HIS A 271 -10.92 -20.68 -1.88
C HIS A 271 -11.32 -19.26 -2.32
N PHE A 272 -10.35 -18.37 -2.56
CA PHE A 272 -10.58 -16.98 -2.94
C PHE A 272 -10.07 -16.69 -4.36
N ILE A 273 -11.00 -16.52 -5.31
CA ILE A 273 -10.79 -16.27 -6.75
C ILE A 273 -9.65 -17.14 -7.32
N PRO A 274 -9.96 -18.26 -8.01
CA PRO A 274 -8.97 -19.24 -8.41
C PRO A 274 -7.88 -18.65 -9.30
N THR A 275 -6.69 -19.19 -9.14
CA THR A 275 -5.45 -18.89 -9.89
C THR A 275 -5.09 -20.09 -10.74
#